data_AF-A0A484Z8W4-F1
#
_entry.id   AF-A0A484Z8W4-F1
#
_cell.length_a   1.000
_cell.length_b   1.000
_cell.length_c   1.000
_cell.angle_alpha   90.00
_cell.angle_beta   90.00
_cell.angle_gamma   90.00
#
_symmetry.space_group_name_H-M   'P 1'
#
loop_
_entity.id
_entity.type
_entity.pdbx_description
1 polymer ?
#
loop_
_entity_poly.entity_id
_entity_poly.type
_entity_poly.pdbx_seq_one_letter_code
_entity_poly.pdbx_strand_id
1 'polypeptide(L)'
;MRPLRGEKLMIVSNGAAPAALALDELWLRNGKLATLGDETLQRLQDALPASVTPGNPLDLRDDASSERYITALSILLDSQDFDALMIIHSPSAAAPGSDSARALIEAVKRHPRGKYVTLLTNWCGEFSSQEARRLFSEAGLPTYRTPEGTITAFMHMVEYRRNQKQLRETPALPGNLTANAVDVHRLLHQAIAEGATSLDTHEVQPILGSYGIQTLPTWIASDSAEAVHIAEQLGYPVALKLRSPDIPHKSDVQG
;
A
#
# COMPACT_ATOMS: atom_id res chain seq x y z
N MET A 1 -10.53 8.18 8.36
CA MET A 1 -10.33 8.40 6.91
C MET A 1 -10.50 7.05 6.21
N ARG A 2 -11.28 6.96 5.12
CA ARG A 2 -11.46 5.68 4.43
C ARG A 2 -10.19 5.32 3.66
N PRO A 3 -9.79 4.04 3.61
CA PRO A 3 -8.60 3.63 2.86
C PRO A 3 -8.79 3.94 1.37
N LEU A 4 -7.76 4.54 0.78
CA LEU A 4 -7.72 4.88 -0.64
C LEU A 4 -7.92 3.60 -1.48
N ARG A 5 -8.75 3.64 -2.53
CA ARG A 5 -9.10 2.46 -3.35
C ARG A 5 -8.11 2.12 -4.47
N GLY A 6 -7.29 3.09 -4.86
CA GLY A 6 -6.17 2.92 -5.78
C GLY A 6 -5.28 4.14 -5.73
N GLU A 7 -4.64 4.53 -6.83
CA GLU A 7 -3.66 5.62 -6.86
C GLU A 7 -3.79 6.55 -8.08
N LYS A 8 -4.84 6.35 -8.91
CA LYS A 8 -5.13 7.19 -10.07
C LYS A 8 -5.86 8.46 -9.65
N LEU A 9 -5.22 9.60 -9.84
CA LEU A 9 -5.75 10.92 -9.48
C LEU A 9 -6.39 11.61 -10.69
N MET A 10 -7.63 12.09 -10.51
CA MET A 10 -8.28 13.04 -11.41
C MET A 10 -8.13 14.45 -10.82
N ILE A 11 -7.69 15.42 -11.63
CA ILE A 11 -7.54 16.81 -11.22
C ILE A 11 -8.55 17.67 -11.99
N VAL A 12 -9.34 18.47 -11.28
CA VAL A 12 -10.24 19.48 -11.85
C VAL A 12 -9.82 20.85 -11.32
N SER A 13 -9.65 21.84 -12.18
CA SER A 13 -9.20 23.18 -11.80
C SER A 13 -9.92 24.26 -12.60
N ASN A 14 -10.10 25.45 -12.05
CA ASN A 14 -10.49 26.64 -12.82
C ASN A 14 -9.29 27.50 -13.26
N GLY A 15 -8.08 26.97 -13.14
CA GLY A 15 -6.88 27.65 -13.58
C GLY A 15 -5.78 26.67 -13.98
N ALA A 16 -5.16 26.94 -15.12
CA ALA A 16 -4.08 26.12 -15.67
C ALA A 16 -2.83 26.10 -14.77
N ALA A 17 -2.43 27.24 -14.21
CA ALA A 17 -1.21 27.32 -13.38
C ALA A 17 -1.31 26.48 -12.08
N PRO A 18 -2.37 26.57 -11.26
CA PRO A 18 -2.55 25.67 -10.12
C PRO A 18 -2.58 24.18 -10.48
N ALA A 19 -3.17 23.85 -11.64
CA ALA A 19 -3.20 22.48 -12.13
C ALA A 19 -1.81 21.99 -12.55
N ALA A 20 -1.00 22.84 -13.19
CA ALA A 20 0.38 22.56 -13.54
C ALA A 20 1.25 22.33 -12.28
N LEU A 21 1.11 23.18 -11.25
CA LEU A 21 1.80 22.98 -9.97
C LEU A 21 1.43 21.65 -9.29
N ALA A 22 0.14 21.28 -9.32
CA ALA A 22 -0.29 19.97 -8.83
C ALA A 22 0.32 18.82 -9.65
N LEU A 23 0.42 18.98 -10.97
CA LEU A 23 0.94 17.97 -11.87
C LEU A 23 2.44 17.75 -11.67
N ASP A 24 3.21 18.84 -11.57
CA ASP A 24 4.64 18.81 -11.32
C ASP A 24 4.95 18.08 -9.99
N GLU A 25 4.25 18.45 -8.91
CA GLU A 25 4.42 17.78 -7.61
C GLU A 25 4.00 16.31 -7.67
N LEU A 26 2.96 15.96 -8.43
CA LEU A 26 2.50 14.58 -8.58
C LEU A 26 3.57 13.74 -9.29
N TRP A 27 4.18 14.27 -10.34
CA TRP A 27 5.24 13.58 -11.09
C TRP A 27 6.52 13.44 -10.27
N LEU A 28 6.92 14.47 -9.53
CA LEU A 28 8.07 14.43 -8.62
C LEU A 28 7.96 13.29 -7.60
N ARG A 29 6.74 12.91 -7.22
CA ARG A 29 6.45 11.82 -6.26
C ARG A 29 6.06 10.49 -6.91
N ASN A 30 6.22 10.35 -8.22
CA ASN A 30 5.80 9.16 -8.98
C ASN A 30 4.32 8.79 -8.75
N GLY A 31 3.46 9.81 -8.64
CA GLY A 31 2.01 9.67 -8.64
C GLY A 31 1.47 9.34 -10.04
N LYS A 32 0.22 8.90 -10.11
CA LYS A 32 -0.43 8.48 -11.37
C LYS A 32 -1.66 9.33 -11.63
N LEU A 33 -1.74 9.88 -12.83
CA LEU A 33 -2.98 10.47 -13.33
C LEU A 33 -3.96 9.38 -13.77
N ALA A 34 -5.25 9.65 -13.60
CA ALA A 34 -6.31 8.86 -14.20
C ALA A 34 -6.36 9.09 -15.72
N THR A 35 -6.64 8.02 -16.46
CA THR A 35 -6.96 8.07 -17.88
C THR A 35 -8.47 7.92 -18.01
N LEU A 36 -9.14 8.94 -18.51
CA LEU A 36 -10.59 8.93 -18.72
C LEU A 36 -10.94 8.07 -19.94
N GLY A 37 -12.00 7.28 -19.84
CA GLY A 37 -12.55 6.54 -20.97
C GLY A 37 -13.30 7.45 -21.95
N ASP A 38 -13.47 6.96 -23.18
CA ASP A 38 -14.10 7.72 -24.28
C ASP A 38 -15.53 8.18 -23.93
N GLU A 39 -16.29 7.34 -23.21
CA GLU A 39 -17.64 7.70 -22.74
C GLU A 39 -17.62 8.91 -21.79
N THR A 40 -16.70 8.92 -20.83
CA THR A 40 -16.55 10.02 -19.87
C THR A 40 -16.11 11.29 -20.59
N LEU A 41 -15.16 11.18 -21.51
CA LEU A 41 -14.68 12.30 -22.32
C LEU A 41 -15.81 12.92 -23.15
N GLN A 42 -16.62 12.09 -23.81
CA GLN A 42 -17.76 12.56 -24.60
C GLN A 42 -18.81 13.26 -23.73
N ARG A 43 -19.19 12.66 -22.59
CA ARG A 43 -20.15 13.29 -21.66
C ARG A 43 -19.66 14.64 -21.15
N LEU A 44 -18.36 14.77 -20.86
CA LEU A 44 -17.74 16.03 -20.48
C LEU A 44 -17.75 17.03 -21.65
N GLN A 45 -17.44 16.58 -22.88
CA GLN A 45 -17.45 17.40 -24.08
C GLN A 45 -18.83 18.00 -24.37
N ASP A 46 -19.89 17.20 -24.17
CA ASP A 46 -21.27 17.59 -24.46
C ASP A 46 -21.85 18.53 -23.40
N ALA A 47 -21.43 18.37 -22.14
CA ALA A 47 -21.98 19.12 -21.00
C ALA A 47 -21.20 20.41 -20.69
N LEU A 48 -19.94 20.52 -21.11
CA LEU A 48 -19.08 21.67 -20.84
C LEU A 48 -19.00 22.61 -22.06
N PRO A 49 -18.69 23.90 -21.86
CA PRO A 49 -18.51 24.84 -22.96
C PRO A 49 -17.41 24.40 -23.92
N ALA A 50 -17.52 24.77 -25.20
CA ALA A 50 -16.53 24.46 -26.23
C ALA A 50 -15.11 25.03 -25.96
N SER A 51 -14.99 25.98 -25.01
CA SER A 51 -13.70 26.51 -24.56
C SER A 51 -12.94 25.57 -23.62
N VAL A 52 -13.60 24.54 -23.08
CA VAL A 52 -13.04 23.53 -22.19
C VAL A 52 -12.74 22.26 -22.98
N THR A 53 -11.50 21.82 -22.93
CA THR A 53 -11.08 20.53 -23.51
C THR A 53 -11.13 19.46 -22.42
N PRO A 54 -11.95 18.40 -22.57
CA PRO A 54 -11.95 17.27 -21.65
C PRO A 54 -10.57 16.59 -21.61
N GLY A 55 -10.09 16.31 -20.41
CA GLY A 55 -8.78 15.71 -20.19
C GLY A 55 -8.46 15.62 -18.71
N ASN A 56 -7.21 15.24 -18.39
CA ASN A 56 -6.72 15.24 -17.02
C ASN A 56 -5.31 15.88 -17.00
N PRO A 57 -5.14 17.08 -16.40
CA PRO A 57 -6.14 17.85 -15.65
C PRO A 57 -7.31 18.39 -16.51
N LEU A 58 -8.50 18.50 -15.91
CA LEU A 58 -9.66 19.17 -16.50
C LEU A 58 -9.65 20.65 -16.11
N ASP A 59 -9.33 21.53 -17.06
CA ASP A 59 -9.34 22.98 -16.89
C ASP A 59 -10.72 23.58 -17.23
N LEU A 60 -11.47 23.94 -16.21
CA LEU A 60 -12.77 24.58 -16.29
C LEU A 60 -12.73 26.05 -16.67
N ARG A 61 -11.54 26.65 -16.88
CA ARG A 61 -11.31 28.09 -17.12
C ARG A 61 -11.61 28.99 -15.93
N ASP A 62 -11.09 30.21 -15.99
CA ASP A 62 -11.14 31.22 -14.92
C ASP A 62 -12.54 31.75 -14.62
N ASP A 63 -13.43 31.71 -15.62
CA ASP A 63 -14.85 32.05 -15.53
C ASP A 63 -15.74 30.90 -15.01
N ALA A 64 -15.16 29.82 -14.47
CA ALA A 64 -15.91 28.67 -13.97
C ALA A 64 -16.91 29.06 -12.86
N SER A 65 -18.19 28.90 -13.15
CA SER A 65 -19.29 29.02 -12.19
C SER A 65 -19.38 27.78 -11.29
N SER A 66 -20.07 27.90 -10.16
CA SER A 66 -20.36 26.77 -9.27
C SER A 66 -21.11 25.63 -9.99
N GLU A 67 -21.98 25.97 -10.95
CA GLU A 67 -22.71 25.00 -11.77
C GLU A 67 -21.78 24.21 -12.69
N ARG A 68 -20.75 24.85 -13.26
CA ARG A 68 -19.73 24.17 -14.08
C ARG A 68 -18.96 23.13 -13.27
N TYR A 69 -18.59 23.48 -12.03
CA TYR A 69 -17.98 22.53 -11.09
C TYR A 69 -18.91 21.35 -10.75
N ILE A 70 -20.19 21.61 -10.46
CA ILE A 70 -21.16 20.55 -10.15
C ILE A 70 -21.37 19.62 -11.35
N THR A 71 -21.48 20.18 -12.55
CA THR A 71 -21.67 19.41 -13.79
C THR A 71 -20.50 18.46 -14.03
N ALA A 72 -19.27 18.98 -13.98
CA ALA A 72 -18.06 18.17 -14.12
C ALA A 72 -17.97 17.12 -12.99
N LEU A 73 -18.23 17.50 -11.74
CA LEU A 73 -18.22 16.60 -10.60
C LEU A 73 -19.21 15.44 -10.79
N SER A 74 -20.45 15.73 -11.20
CA SER A 74 -21.48 14.70 -11.36
C SER A 74 -21.07 13.66 -12.42
N ILE A 75 -20.56 14.11 -13.57
CA ILE A 75 -20.11 13.21 -14.65
C ILE A 75 -18.92 12.36 -14.18
N LEU A 76 -17.96 12.97 -13.48
CA LEU A 76 -16.82 12.25 -12.93
C LEU A 76 -17.25 11.24 -11.85
N LEU A 77 -18.18 11.60 -10.97
CA LEU A 77 -18.68 10.68 -9.96
C LEU A 77 -19.47 9.49 -10.56
N ASP A 78 -19.97 9.59 -11.78
CA ASP A 78 -20.53 8.44 -12.51
C ASP A 78 -19.44 7.50 -13.08
N SER A 79 -18.23 8.01 -13.35
CA SER A 79 -17.15 7.28 -14.03
C SER A 79 -16.17 6.53 -13.11
N GLN A 80 -15.92 5.25 -13.36
CA GLN A 80 -14.96 4.45 -12.58
C GLN A 80 -13.48 4.64 -12.96
N ASP A 81 -13.15 5.65 -13.77
CA ASP A 81 -11.83 5.83 -14.38
C ASP A 81 -10.72 6.27 -13.39
N PHE A 82 -11.10 6.79 -12.22
CA PHE A 82 -10.20 7.31 -11.19
C PHE A 82 -10.48 6.78 -9.79
N ASP A 83 -9.45 6.84 -8.93
CA ASP A 83 -9.49 6.39 -7.54
C ASP A 83 -9.68 7.55 -6.54
N ALA A 84 -9.16 8.73 -6.89
CA ALA A 84 -9.28 9.95 -6.12
C ALA A 84 -9.54 11.15 -7.05
N LEU A 85 -10.27 12.13 -6.52
CA LEU A 85 -10.58 13.38 -7.20
C LEU A 85 -10.00 14.54 -6.40
N MET A 86 -9.22 15.39 -7.05
CA MET A 86 -8.73 16.64 -6.53
C MET A 86 -9.44 17.79 -7.25
N ILE A 87 -10.11 18.66 -6.50
CA ILE A 87 -10.73 19.88 -7.04
C ILE A 87 -9.92 21.07 -6.57
N ILE A 88 -9.46 21.86 -7.53
CA ILE A 88 -8.69 23.09 -7.33
C ILE A 88 -9.57 24.29 -7.67
N HIS A 89 -9.50 25.30 -6.82
CA HIS A 89 -10.16 26.57 -7.01
C HIS A 89 -9.18 27.71 -6.72
N SER A 90 -8.92 28.52 -7.75
CA SER A 90 -8.30 29.83 -7.63
C SER A 90 -9.36 30.92 -7.54
N PRO A 91 -9.21 31.91 -6.64
CA PRO A 91 -10.13 33.02 -6.54
C PRO A 91 -10.30 33.74 -7.88
N SER A 92 -11.54 33.93 -8.32
CA SER A 92 -11.87 34.68 -9.53
C SER A 92 -13.10 35.57 -9.30
N ALA A 93 -13.38 36.48 -10.23
CA ALA A 93 -14.53 37.37 -10.17
C ALA A 93 -15.87 36.68 -10.52
N ALA A 94 -15.82 35.45 -11.05
CA ALA A 94 -17.00 34.77 -11.60
C ALA A 94 -17.96 34.25 -10.52
N ALA A 95 -17.44 33.74 -9.41
CA ALA A 95 -18.26 33.27 -8.30
C ALA A 95 -17.47 33.30 -6.97
N PRO A 96 -18.12 33.62 -5.83
CA PRO A 96 -17.50 33.48 -4.52
C PRO A 96 -17.07 32.02 -4.26
N GLY A 97 -15.84 31.82 -3.82
CA GLY A 97 -15.30 30.48 -3.56
C GLY A 97 -16.10 29.70 -2.49
N SER A 98 -16.76 30.40 -1.57
CA SER A 98 -17.66 29.84 -0.56
C SER A 98 -18.91 29.21 -1.15
N ASP A 99 -19.47 29.81 -2.20
CA ASP A 99 -20.72 29.34 -2.82
C ASP A 99 -20.44 28.06 -3.59
N SER A 100 -19.35 28.04 -4.37
CA SER A 100 -18.84 26.83 -5.01
C SER A 100 -18.54 25.71 -3.99
N ALA A 101 -17.99 26.04 -2.82
CA ALA A 101 -17.74 25.06 -1.78
C ALA A 101 -19.04 24.44 -1.24
N ARG A 102 -20.07 25.26 -0.92
CA ARG A 102 -21.38 24.77 -0.47
C ARG A 102 -22.04 23.87 -1.52
N ALA A 103 -22.00 24.30 -2.78
CA ALA A 103 -22.58 23.57 -3.89
C ALA A 103 -21.91 22.20 -4.08
N LEU A 104 -20.58 22.16 -4.02
CA LEU A 104 -19.80 20.92 -4.11
C LEU A 104 -20.06 19.98 -2.93
N ILE A 105 -20.06 20.49 -1.70
CA ILE A 105 -20.36 19.69 -0.50
C ILE A 105 -21.72 19.00 -0.63
N GLU A 106 -22.74 19.75 -1.05
CA GLU A 106 -24.09 19.21 -1.20
C GLU A 106 -24.19 18.22 -2.37
N ALA A 107 -23.54 18.50 -3.50
CA ALA A 107 -23.49 17.58 -4.64
C ALA A 107 -22.83 16.24 -4.27
N VAL A 108 -21.69 16.28 -3.58
CA VAL A 108 -21.00 15.07 -3.10
C VAL A 108 -21.86 14.29 -2.12
N LYS A 109 -22.56 14.98 -1.20
CA LYS A 109 -23.43 14.34 -0.21
C LYS A 109 -24.63 13.65 -0.85
N ARG A 110 -25.22 14.23 -1.89
CA ARG A 110 -26.36 13.66 -2.61
C ARG A 110 -25.96 12.50 -3.52
N HIS A 111 -24.75 12.53 -4.07
CA HIS A 111 -24.32 11.52 -5.03
C HIS A 111 -24.10 10.15 -4.35
N PRO A 112 -24.67 9.04 -4.87
CA PRO A 112 -24.52 7.71 -4.26
C PRO A 112 -23.06 7.28 -4.08
N ARG A 113 -22.19 7.71 -5.01
CA ARG A 113 -20.75 7.42 -4.98
C ARG A 113 -19.90 8.41 -4.19
N GLY A 114 -20.45 9.56 -3.79
CA GLY A 114 -19.68 10.61 -3.09
C GLY A 114 -19.05 10.09 -1.79
N LYS A 115 -19.71 9.17 -1.09
CA LYS A 115 -19.18 8.50 0.11
C LYS A 115 -18.01 7.54 -0.16
N TYR A 116 -17.80 7.09 -1.39
CA TYR A 116 -16.79 6.07 -1.73
C TYR A 116 -15.55 6.63 -2.43
N VAL A 117 -15.66 7.82 -3.02
CA VAL A 117 -14.54 8.50 -3.69
C VAL A 117 -13.75 9.28 -2.66
N THR A 118 -12.42 9.21 -2.73
CA THR A 118 -11.55 10.12 -1.98
C THR A 118 -11.53 11.47 -2.70
N LEU A 119 -12.23 12.45 -2.12
CA LEU A 119 -12.25 13.82 -2.61
C LEU A 119 -11.28 14.68 -1.77
N LEU A 120 -10.40 15.40 -2.46
CA LEU A 120 -9.45 16.35 -1.89
C LEU A 120 -9.75 17.73 -2.49
N THR A 121 -9.73 18.77 -1.67
CA THR A 121 -10.03 20.12 -2.13
C THR A 121 -8.83 21.04 -1.93
N ASN A 122 -8.51 21.84 -2.94
CA ASN A 122 -7.50 22.88 -2.87
C ASN A 122 -8.14 24.23 -3.19
N TRP A 123 -8.31 25.08 -2.18
CA TRP A 123 -8.87 26.41 -2.36
C TRP A 123 -7.76 27.44 -2.11
N CYS A 124 -7.21 27.98 -3.19
CA CYS A 124 -6.12 28.93 -3.18
C CYS A 124 -6.57 30.29 -2.60
N GLY A 125 -5.61 31.09 -2.12
CA GLY A 125 -5.86 32.41 -1.53
C GLY A 125 -6.06 32.33 -0.01
N GLU A 126 -5.36 33.16 0.75
CA GLU A 126 -5.40 33.07 2.21
C GLU A 126 -6.74 33.58 2.75
N PHE A 127 -7.05 34.86 2.52
CA PHE A 127 -8.25 35.50 3.07
C PHE A 127 -9.53 35.14 2.31
N SER A 128 -9.51 35.16 0.97
CA SER A 128 -10.70 34.95 0.13
C SER A 128 -11.28 33.54 0.20
N SER A 129 -10.48 32.55 0.59
CA SER A 129 -10.87 31.14 0.61
C SER A 129 -10.93 30.53 2.01
N GLN A 130 -10.72 31.33 3.07
CA GLN A 130 -10.75 30.84 4.45
C GLN A 130 -12.10 30.21 4.80
N GLU A 131 -13.20 30.87 4.44
CA GLU A 131 -14.55 30.38 4.70
C GLU A 131 -14.85 29.10 3.93
N ALA A 132 -14.48 29.02 2.65
CA ALA A 132 -14.63 27.82 1.85
C ALA A 132 -13.91 26.62 2.46
N ARG A 133 -12.66 26.81 2.93
CA ARG A 133 -11.90 25.77 3.62
C ARG A 133 -12.54 25.36 4.96
N ARG A 134 -13.09 26.31 5.72
CA ARG A 134 -13.84 26.00 6.94
C ARG A 134 -15.04 25.09 6.65
N LEU A 135 -15.83 25.43 5.63
CA LEU A 135 -17.00 24.66 5.20
C LEU A 135 -16.64 23.23 4.79
N PHE A 136 -15.56 23.03 4.00
CA PHE A 136 -15.10 21.68 3.66
C PHE A 136 -14.68 20.88 4.89
N SER A 137 -13.97 21.52 5.82
CA SER A 137 -13.49 20.88 7.04
C SER A 137 -14.65 20.43 7.94
N GLU A 138 -15.67 21.29 8.09
CA GLU A 138 -16.91 20.97 8.82
C GLU A 138 -17.72 19.85 8.15
N ALA A 139 -17.65 19.74 6.83
CA ALA A 139 -18.25 18.64 6.08
C ALA A 139 -17.43 17.33 6.10
N GLY A 140 -16.24 17.34 6.73
CA GLY A 140 -15.33 16.19 6.78
C GLY A 140 -14.59 15.92 5.46
N LEU A 141 -14.50 16.91 4.57
CA LEU A 141 -13.74 16.85 3.32
C LEU A 141 -12.36 17.48 3.52
N PRO A 142 -11.26 16.74 3.29
CA PRO A 142 -9.91 17.28 3.46
C PRO A 142 -9.65 18.43 2.47
N THR A 143 -9.23 19.57 3.02
CA THR A 143 -9.00 20.79 2.24
C THR A 143 -7.65 21.41 2.55
N TYR A 144 -7.05 22.03 1.53
CA TYR A 144 -5.68 22.55 1.60
C TYR A 144 -5.58 23.93 0.95
N ARG A 145 -4.46 24.61 1.24
CA ARG A 145 -4.15 25.96 0.74
C ARG A 145 -3.38 25.95 -0.59
N THR A 146 -2.48 24.99 -0.78
CA THR A 146 -1.57 24.93 -1.94
C THR A 146 -1.72 23.61 -2.71
N PRO A 147 -1.66 23.64 -4.05
CA PRO A 147 -1.76 22.43 -4.87
C PRO A 147 -0.75 21.36 -4.44
N GLU A 148 0.50 21.74 -4.20
CA GLU A 148 1.61 20.89 -3.80
C GLU A 148 1.36 20.23 -2.44
N GLY A 149 0.81 20.98 -1.48
CA GLY A 149 0.44 20.45 -0.16
C GLY A 149 -0.70 19.43 -0.25
N THR A 150 -1.63 19.63 -1.20
CA THR A 150 -2.73 18.70 -1.47
C THR A 150 -2.20 17.40 -2.06
N ILE A 151 -1.29 17.49 -3.03
CA ILE A 151 -0.64 16.33 -3.65
C ILE A 151 0.25 15.60 -2.65
N THR A 152 1.00 16.31 -1.82
CA THR A 152 1.79 15.71 -0.74
C THR A 152 0.91 14.86 0.19
N ALA A 153 -0.23 15.40 0.62
CA ALA A 153 -1.18 14.66 1.44
C ALA A 153 -1.79 13.45 0.70
N PHE A 154 -2.09 13.59 -0.59
CA PHE A 154 -2.52 12.48 -1.44
C PHE A 154 -1.47 11.36 -1.49
N MET A 155 -0.22 11.72 -1.74
CA MET A 155 0.88 10.77 -1.91
C MET A 155 1.22 10.05 -0.60
N HIS A 156 1.09 10.69 0.56
CA HIS A 156 1.20 9.98 1.84
C HIS A 156 0.15 8.85 1.98
N MET A 157 -1.09 9.05 1.50
CA MET A 157 -2.09 7.98 1.48
C MET A 157 -1.74 6.86 0.49
N VAL A 158 -1.19 7.22 -0.67
CA VAL A 158 -0.73 6.26 -1.69
C VAL A 158 0.43 5.43 -1.16
N GLU A 159 1.46 6.06 -0.60
CA GLU A 159 2.64 5.41 -0.01
C GLU A 159 2.24 4.49 1.14
N TYR A 160 1.38 4.95 2.04
CA TYR A 160 0.84 4.12 3.10
C TYR A 160 0.20 2.84 2.55
N ARG A 161 -0.63 2.96 1.50
CA ARG A 161 -1.24 1.80 0.85
C ARG A 161 -0.20 0.90 0.17
N ARG A 162 0.80 1.45 -0.52
CA ARG A 162 1.89 0.70 -1.16
C ARG A 162 2.65 -0.13 -0.11
N ASN A 163 2.98 0.48 1.02
CA ASN A 163 3.66 -0.17 2.13
C ASN A 163 2.80 -1.29 2.74
N GLN A 164 1.50 -1.05 2.95
CA GLN A 164 0.58 -2.10 3.42
C GLN A 164 0.45 -3.26 2.44
N LYS A 165 0.50 -3.01 1.13
CA LYS A 165 0.51 -4.07 0.12
C LYS A 165 1.79 -4.89 0.20
N GLN A 166 2.96 -4.23 0.25
CA GLN A 166 4.26 -4.89 0.36
C GLN A 166 4.38 -5.73 1.64
N LEU A 167 3.92 -5.22 2.78
CA LEU A 167 3.91 -5.96 4.05
C LEU A 167 3.02 -7.22 4.01
N ARG A 168 2.01 -7.25 3.13
CA ARG A 168 1.11 -8.39 2.95
C ARG A 168 1.59 -9.37 1.87
N GLU A 169 2.60 -9.01 1.09
CA GLU A 169 3.19 -9.92 0.12
C GLU A 169 3.97 -11.00 0.88
N THR A 170 3.50 -12.26 0.78
CA THR A 170 4.27 -13.40 1.29
C THR A 170 5.56 -13.48 0.47
N PRO A 171 6.75 -13.46 1.10
CA PRO A 171 7.99 -13.61 0.37
C PRO A 171 7.95 -14.87 -0.49
N ALA A 172 8.38 -14.77 -1.75
CA ALA A 172 8.55 -15.94 -2.57
C ALA A 172 9.59 -16.86 -1.90
N LEU A 173 9.31 -18.16 -1.86
CA LEU A 173 10.31 -19.15 -1.47
C LEU A 173 11.53 -19.00 -2.40
N PRO A 174 12.76 -18.93 -1.87
CA PRO A 174 13.96 -18.89 -2.69
C PRO A 174 13.96 -20.04 -3.70
N GLY A 175 14.14 -19.74 -4.99
CA GLY A 175 14.08 -20.75 -6.05
C GLY A 175 15.21 -21.80 -6.00
N ASN A 176 16.20 -21.59 -5.12
CA ASN A 176 17.31 -22.50 -4.84
C ASN A 176 17.10 -23.35 -3.58
N LEU A 177 15.91 -23.32 -2.95
CA LEU A 177 15.59 -24.29 -1.91
C LEU A 177 15.50 -25.68 -2.56
N THR A 178 16.54 -26.48 -2.41
CA THR A 178 16.49 -27.91 -2.69
C THR A 178 15.51 -28.51 -1.68
N ALA A 179 14.38 -29.02 -2.18
CA ALA A 179 13.37 -29.69 -1.36
C ALA A 179 13.26 -31.15 -1.82
N ASN A 180 13.84 -32.07 -1.07
CA ASN A 180 13.68 -33.51 -1.32
C ASN A 180 12.60 -34.09 -0.40
N ALA A 181 11.34 -33.74 -0.69
CA ALA A 181 10.20 -34.16 0.12
C ALA A 181 10.03 -35.68 0.17
N VAL A 182 10.48 -36.41 -0.86
CA VAL A 182 10.37 -37.87 -0.93
C VAL A 182 11.23 -38.52 0.16
N ASP A 183 12.48 -38.10 0.28
CA ASP A 183 13.38 -38.63 1.31
C ASP A 183 12.95 -38.24 2.72
N VAL A 184 12.45 -37.01 2.91
CA VAL A 184 11.90 -36.59 4.21
C VAL A 184 10.71 -37.44 4.62
N HIS A 185 9.75 -37.67 3.72
CA HIS A 185 8.60 -38.52 4.03
C HIS A 185 9.04 -39.95 4.37
N ARG A 186 10.03 -40.50 3.66
CA ARG A 186 10.56 -41.84 3.95
C ARG A 186 11.16 -41.91 5.36
N LEU A 187 11.99 -40.93 5.75
CA LEU A 187 12.58 -40.87 7.09
C LEU A 187 11.52 -40.72 8.19
N LEU A 188 10.52 -39.85 7.97
CA LEU A 188 9.43 -39.65 8.93
C LEU A 188 8.54 -40.90 9.06
N HIS A 189 8.21 -41.56 7.95
CA HIS A 189 7.42 -42.79 7.99
C HIS A 189 8.15 -43.92 8.71
N GLN A 190 9.47 -44.03 8.54
CA GLN A 190 10.28 -44.99 9.27
C GLN A 190 10.24 -44.71 10.78
N ALA A 191 10.48 -43.46 11.20
CA ALA A 191 10.43 -43.07 12.60
C ALA A 191 9.04 -43.32 13.23
N ILE A 192 7.96 -43.01 12.50
CA ILE A 192 6.59 -43.30 12.93
C ILE A 192 6.35 -44.81 13.08
N ALA A 193 6.84 -45.62 12.13
CA ALA A 193 6.71 -47.07 12.19
C ALA A 193 7.48 -47.70 13.36
N GLU A 194 8.59 -47.08 13.76
CA GLU A 194 9.40 -47.43 14.94
C GLU A 194 8.78 -46.91 16.25
N GLY A 195 7.66 -46.18 16.19
CA GLY A 195 6.93 -45.67 17.35
C GLY A 195 7.52 -44.39 17.94
N ALA A 196 8.40 -43.70 17.21
CA ALA A 196 9.02 -42.47 17.69
C ALA A 196 7.99 -41.34 17.82
N THR A 197 7.96 -40.70 18.98
CA THR A 197 7.16 -39.49 19.26
C THR A 197 7.98 -38.20 19.17
N SER A 198 9.30 -38.34 19.03
CA SER A 198 10.28 -37.25 18.93
C SER A 198 11.51 -37.75 18.17
N LEU A 199 12.20 -36.85 17.48
CA LEU A 199 13.46 -37.13 16.78
C LEU A 199 14.63 -36.47 17.51
N ASP A 200 15.74 -37.20 17.62
CA ASP A 200 17.00 -36.68 18.14
C ASP A 200 17.70 -35.77 17.11
N THR A 201 18.65 -34.97 17.59
CA THR A 201 19.37 -33.98 16.76
C THR A 201 19.99 -34.61 15.50
N HIS A 202 20.54 -35.83 15.62
CA HIS A 202 21.14 -36.55 14.49
C HIS A 202 20.14 -37.04 13.43
N GLU A 203 18.90 -37.33 13.83
CA GLU A 203 17.81 -37.79 12.94
C GLU A 203 17.14 -36.61 12.24
N VAL A 204 17.08 -35.45 12.90
CA VAL A 204 16.55 -34.21 12.33
C VAL A 204 17.51 -33.61 11.29
N GLN A 205 18.81 -33.82 11.44
CA GLN A 205 19.85 -33.30 10.56
C GLN A 205 19.61 -33.56 9.06
N PRO A 206 19.39 -34.81 8.59
CA PRO A 206 19.13 -35.10 7.19
C PRO A 206 17.79 -34.52 6.69
N ILE A 207 16.79 -34.36 7.57
CA ILE A 207 15.50 -33.75 7.23
C ILE A 207 15.69 -32.25 6.94
N LEU A 208 16.41 -31.54 7.82
CA LEU A 208 16.71 -30.12 7.63
C LEU A 208 17.61 -29.90 6.40
N GLY A 209 18.62 -30.74 6.20
CA GLY A 209 19.48 -30.71 5.02
C GLY A 209 18.70 -30.88 3.71
N SER A 210 17.64 -31.71 3.71
CA SER A 210 16.76 -31.92 2.55
C SER A 210 15.92 -30.69 2.17
N TYR A 211 15.89 -29.65 3.01
CA TYR A 211 15.29 -28.34 2.74
C TYR A 211 16.34 -27.21 2.61
N GLY A 212 17.62 -27.56 2.45
CA GLY A 212 18.71 -26.60 2.34
C GLY A 212 19.07 -25.90 3.65
N ILE A 213 18.54 -26.37 4.80
CA ILE A 213 18.88 -25.83 6.12
C ILE A 213 20.17 -26.52 6.57
N GLN A 214 21.29 -25.80 6.49
CA GLN A 214 22.57 -26.30 6.96
C GLN A 214 22.63 -26.27 8.48
N THR A 215 22.86 -27.44 9.06
CA THR A 215 23.08 -27.65 10.49
C THR A 215 24.53 -27.99 10.77
N LEU A 216 25.01 -27.68 11.97
CA LEU A 216 26.34 -28.12 12.39
C LEU A 216 26.41 -29.66 12.42
N PRO A 217 27.50 -30.24 11.90
CA PRO A 217 27.76 -31.67 12.02
C PRO A 217 27.69 -32.12 13.49
N THR A 218 26.96 -33.20 13.77
CA THR A 218 26.71 -33.71 15.11
C THR A 218 26.90 -35.22 15.12
N TRP A 219 27.60 -35.74 16.13
CA TRP A 219 27.87 -37.17 16.29
C TRP A 219 27.44 -37.63 17.67
N ILE A 220 27.21 -38.94 17.78
CA ILE A 220 26.93 -39.61 19.04
C ILE A 220 28.22 -40.29 19.48
N ALA A 221 28.60 -40.07 20.73
CA ALA A 221 29.65 -40.82 21.41
C ALA A 221 29.02 -41.66 22.51
N SER A 222 29.43 -42.92 22.61
CA SER A 222 28.95 -43.88 23.59
C SER A 222 29.76 -43.84 24.88
N ASP A 223 31.01 -43.37 24.80
CA ASP A 223 31.90 -43.20 25.95
C ASP A 223 32.84 -41.98 25.79
N SER A 224 33.63 -41.72 26.82
CA SER A 224 34.54 -40.58 26.86
C SER A 224 35.71 -40.70 25.87
N ALA A 225 36.18 -41.91 25.57
CA ALA A 225 37.27 -42.11 24.63
C ALA A 225 36.82 -41.84 23.19
N GLU A 226 35.62 -42.31 22.83
CA GLU A 226 34.98 -42.04 21.54
C GLU A 226 34.69 -40.54 21.39
N ALA A 227 34.22 -39.87 22.44
CA ALA A 227 33.96 -38.43 22.41
C ALA A 227 35.23 -37.61 22.13
N VAL A 228 36.36 -37.98 22.74
CA VAL A 228 37.66 -37.34 22.48
C VAL A 228 38.10 -37.57 21.05
N HIS A 229 38.00 -38.81 20.55
CA HIS A 229 38.39 -39.14 19.18
C HIS A 229 37.58 -38.34 18.14
N ILE A 230 36.27 -38.26 18.32
CA ILE A 230 35.38 -37.46 17.46
C ILE A 230 35.76 -35.97 17.53
N ALA A 231 36.05 -35.44 18.72
CA ALA A 231 36.45 -34.05 18.89
C ALA A 231 37.78 -33.73 18.18
N GLU A 232 38.74 -34.65 18.19
CA GLU A 232 40.01 -34.51 17.47
C GLU A 232 39.83 -34.48 15.96
N GLN A 233 38.92 -35.30 15.42
CA GLN A 233 38.59 -35.29 13.98
C GLN A 233 37.86 -34.01 13.56
N LEU A 234 36.98 -33.49 14.43
CA LEU A 234 36.21 -32.27 14.19
C LEU A 234 37.02 -31.00 14.25
N GLY A 235 38.02 -30.97 15.12
CA GLY A 235 38.70 -29.76 15.53
C GLY A 235 37.93 -29.01 16.62
N TYR A 236 38.70 -28.28 17.45
CA TYR A 236 38.17 -27.51 18.57
C TYR A 236 37.83 -26.07 18.16
N PRO A 237 36.85 -25.42 18.84
CA PRO A 237 36.10 -25.90 20.01
C PRO A 237 34.90 -26.79 19.65
N VAL A 238 34.60 -27.77 20.50
CA VAL A 238 33.41 -28.62 20.40
C VAL A 238 32.45 -28.39 21.57
N ALA A 239 31.16 -28.59 21.33
CA ALA A 239 30.13 -28.58 22.36
C ALA A 239 29.67 -30.02 22.63
N LEU A 240 30.05 -30.57 23.79
CA LEU A 240 29.56 -31.87 24.25
C LEU A 240 28.23 -31.70 24.98
N LYS A 241 27.25 -32.55 24.68
CA LYS A 241 25.90 -32.49 25.25
C LYS A 241 25.46 -33.89 25.69
N LEU A 242 24.82 -33.99 26.85
CA LEU A 242 24.23 -35.23 27.33
C LEU A 242 23.07 -35.67 26.42
N ARG A 243 23.02 -36.96 26.12
CA ARG A 243 21.89 -37.63 25.45
C ARG A 243 21.36 -38.72 26.38
N SER A 244 20.14 -38.56 26.88
CA SER A 244 19.48 -39.55 27.73
C SER A 244 17.98 -39.59 27.44
N PRO A 245 17.36 -40.78 27.30
CA PRO A 245 15.91 -40.92 27.20
C PRO A 245 15.17 -40.33 28.40
N ASP A 246 15.82 -40.33 29.58
CA ASP A 246 15.23 -39.86 30.83
C ASP A 246 15.34 -38.33 31.01
N ILE A 247 16.14 -37.65 30.18
CA ILE A 247 16.41 -36.21 30.29
C ILE A 247 16.10 -35.54 28.94
N PRO A 248 14.82 -35.20 28.70
CA PRO A 248 14.39 -34.61 27.43
C PRO A 248 14.95 -33.19 27.19
N HIS A 249 15.21 -32.44 28.26
CA HIS A 249 15.85 -31.13 28.19
C HIS A 249 17.07 -31.07 29.11
N LYS A 250 18.26 -31.12 28.51
CA LYS A 250 19.55 -31.02 29.22
C LYS A 250 19.72 -29.75 30.08
N SER A 251 18.99 -28.69 29.76
CA SER A 251 18.91 -27.47 30.57
C SER A 251 18.38 -27.75 31.98
N ASP A 252 17.56 -28.78 32.15
CA ASP A 252 16.96 -29.18 33.42
C ASP A 252 17.99 -29.80 34.38
N VAL A 253 19.15 -30.20 33.84
CA VAL A 253 20.28 -30.75 34.60
C VAL A 253 21.54 -29.87 34.50
N GLN A 254 21.38 -28.60 34.15
CA GLN A 254 22.44 -27.59 34.00
C GLN A 254 23.40 -27.78 32.80
N GLY A 255 23.07 -28.64 31.83
CA GLY A 255 23.83 -28.74 30.58
C GLY A 255 23.92 -30.14 29.98
#